data_AF-A0AAW2EAX0-F1
#
_entry.id   AF-A0AAW2EAX0-F1
#
_cell.length_a   1.000
_cell.length_b   1.000
_cell.length_c   1.000
_cell.angle_alpha   90.00
_cell.angle_beta   90.00
_cell.angle_gamma   90.00
#
_symmetry.space_group_name_H-M   'P 1'
#
loop_
_entity.id
_entity.type
_entity.pdbx_description
1 polymer ?
#
loop_
_entity_poly.entity_id
_entity_poly.type
_entity_poly.pdbx_seq_one_letter_code
_entity_poly.pdbx_strand_id
1 'polypeptide(L)'
;MESQYKIVSNILKCVQISRATTSSKPDIFPISSKEEMDTFEDADNDTYATVVINYFHYIGGFNLKEAVNLCLKESLSDAFTAEITCVFLTKQGTYRFYCNFLDAMCRNPHIEKPQRSKFQRQMRTALKRAKERYRHRQRNQQRPAIGQANQRQDLRNDDHAETEEEQDQESQDCF
;
A
#
# COMPACT_ATOMS: atom_id res chain seq x y z
N MET A 1 28.48 -10.42 -8.34
CA MET A 1 28.19 -9.56 -9.50
C MET A 1 26.80 -9.80 -10.12
N GLU A 2 26.17 -10.96 -9.93
CA GLU A 2 24.85 -11.29 -10.51
C GLU A 2 23.69 -10.44 -9.95
N SER A 3 23.76 -10.02 -8.68
CA SER A 3 22.70 -9.24 -8.02
C SER A 3 22.48 -7.86 -8.66
N GLN A 4 23.57 -7.14 -8.99
CA GLN A 4 23.53 -5.82 -9.62
C GLN A 4 22.89 -5.88 -11.02
N TYR A 5 23.21 -6.92 -11.80
CA TYR A 5 22.67 -7.11 -13.16
C TYR A 5 21.17 -7.40 -13.14
N LYS A 6 20.69 -8.13 -12.11
CA LYS A 6 19.26 -8.40 -11.91
C LYS A 6 18.50 -7.11 -11.61
N ILE A 7 19.05 -6.24 -10.75
CA ILE A 7 18.46 -4.95 -10.42
C ILE A 7 18.38 -4.05 -11.65
N VAL A 8 19.47 -3.92 -12.42
CA VAL A 8 19.51 -3.09 -13.63
C VAL A 8 18.56 -3.61 -14.72
N SER A 9 18.50 -4.93 -14.91
CA SER A 9 17.58 -5.58 -15.86
C SER A 9 16.11 -5.36 -15.48
N ASN A 10 15.80 -5.45 -14.18
CA ASN A 10 14.46 -5.16 -13.66
C ASN A 10 14.08 -3.68 -13.89
N ILE A 11 14.99 -2.74 -13.59
CA ILE A 11 14.76 -1.30 -13.84
C ILE A 11 14.48 -1.05 -15.33
N LEU A 12 15.28 -1.62 -16.23
CA LEU A 12 15.08 -1.50 -17.68
C LEU A 12 13.73 -2.04 -18.15
N LYS A 13 13.30 -3.20 -17.63
CA LYS A 13 11.98 -3.77 -17.94
C LYS A 13 10.84 -2.89 -17.45
N CYS A 14 10.95 -2.31 -16.26
CA CYS A 14 9.94 -1.36 -15.78
C CYS A 14 9.88 -0.08 -16.61
N VAL A 15 11.01 0.45 -17.07
CA VAL A 15 11.04 1.63 -17.97
C VAL A 15 10.42 1.32 -19.34
N GLN A 16 10.53 0.07 -19.81
CA GLN A 16 9.93 -0.37 -21.07
C GLN A 16 8.42 -0.59 -20.93
N ILE A 17 7.97 -1.19 -19.82
CA ILE A 17 6.54 -1.35 -19.50
C ILE A 17 5.89 0.03 -19.31
N SER A 18 6.54 0.95 -18.60
CA SER A 18 6.03 2.30 -18.34
C SER A 18 5.91 3.18 -19.59
N ARG A 19 6.75 2.96 -20.60
CA ARG A 19 6.62 3.64 -21.92
C ARG A 19 5.48 3.08 -22.77
N ALA A 20 5.05 1.84 -22.55
CA ALA A 20 3.94 1.22 -23.26
C ALA A 20 2.57 1.52 -22.60
N THR A 21 2.55 1.79 -21.30
CA THR A 21 1.35 2.14 -20.54
C THR A 21 1.59 3.45 -19.78
N THR A 22 1.34 4.57 -20.44
CA THR A 22 1.16 5.85 -19.74
C THR A 22 -0.15 5.79 -18.94
N SER A 23 -0.17 5.05 -17.83
CA SER A 23 -1.33 5.04 -16.94
C SER A 23 -1.30 6.33 -16.14
N SER A 24 -2.03 7.33 -16.61
CA SER A 24 -2.36 8.52 -15.82
C SER A 24 -3.03 8.08 -14.52
N LYS A 25 -2.76 8.81 -13.44
CA LYS A 25 -3.46 8.60 -12.17
C LYS A 25 -4.97 8.73 -12.43
N PRO A 26 -5.79 7.71 -12.09
CA PRO A 26 -7.23 7.78 -12.26
C PRO A 26 -7.83 8.93 -11.43
N ASP A 27 -8.82 9.63 -11.98
CA ASP A 27 -9.45 10.79 -11.32
C ASP A 27 -10.16 10.46 -10.00
N ILE A 28 -10.47 9.17 -9.77
CA ILE A 28 -11.06 8.68 -8.53
C ILE A 28 -10.09 8.72 -7.32
N PHE A 29 -8.79 8.91 -7.56
CA PHE A 29 -7.77 8.79 -6.54
C PHE A 29 -7.21 10.17 -6.20
N PRO A 30 -7.00 10.48 -4.90
CA PRO A 30 -7.21 9.61 -3.75
C PRO A 30 -8.66 9.60 -3.24
N ILE A 31 -9.17 8.42 -2.87
CA ILE A 31 -10.45 8.26 -2.15
C ILE A 31 -10.28 8.84 -0.75
N SER A 32 -11.15 9.79 -0.42
CA SER A 32 -11.07 10.63 0.77
C SER A 32 -12.25 10.47 1.72
N SER A 33 -13.32 9.79 1.29
CA SER A 33 -14.50 9.56 2.11
C SER A 33 -15.09 8.17 1.91
N LYS A 34 -15.99 7.77 2.81
CA LYS A 34 -16.73 6.52 2.67
C LYS A 34 -17.66 6.53 1.47
N GLU A 35 -18.30 7.67 1.17
CA GLU A 35 -19.20 7.82 0.03
C GLU A 35 -18.45 7.65 -1.31
N GLU A 36 -17.23 8.16 -1.41
CA GLU A 36 -16.36 7.94 -2.58
C GLU A 36 -15.93 6.48 -2.73
N MET A 37 -15.68 5.79 -1.60
CA MET A 37 -15.40 4.35 -1.61
C MET A 37 -16.62 3.53 -2.04
N ASP A 38 -17.81 3.85 -1.52
CA ASP A 38 -19.05 3.18 -1.90
C ASP A 38 -19.35 3.44 -3.40
N THR A 39 -19.15 4.67 -3.88
CA THR A 39 -19.26 5.02 -5.31
C THR A 39 -18.26 4.24 -6.18
N PHE A 40 -17.02 4.06 -5.70
CA PHE A 40 -16.01 3.25 -6.38
C PHE A 40 -16.45 1.78 -6.50
N GLU A 41 -17.04 1.23 -5.44
CA GLU A 41 -17.50 -0.16 -5.41
C GLU A 41 -18.76 -0.39 -6.23
N ASP A 42 -19.63 0.61 -6.35
CA ASP A 42 -20.85 0.56 -7.18
C ASP A 42 -20.57 0.85 -8.67
N ALA A 43 -19.40 1.39 -9.02
CA ALA A 43 -19.05 1.73 -10.40
C ALA A 43 -18.87 0.47 -11.28
N ASP A 44 -19.91 0.02 -11.99
CA ASP A 44 -19.90 -1.19 -12.84
C ASP A 44 -19.12 -1.06 -14.16
N ASN A 45 -18.27 -0.03 -14.29
CA ASN A 45 -17.57 0.22 -15.55
C ASN A 45 -16.29 -0.64 -15.65
N ASP A 46 -16.33 -1.73 -16.41
CA ASP A 46 -15.16 -2.59 -16.70
C ASP A 46 -13.96 -1.82 -17.28
N THR A 47 -14.22 -0.73 -18.02
CA THR A 47 -13.17 0.17 -18.53
C THR A 47 -12.46 0.84 -17.37
N TYR A 48 -13.21 1.27 -16.36
CA TYR A 48 -12.69 1.95 -15.20
C TYR A 48 -11.90 0.97 -14.30
N ALA A 49 -12.40 -0.25 -14.10
CA ALA A 49 -11.64 -1.31 -13.44
C ALA A 49 -10.31 -1.59 -14.16
N THR A 50 -10.33 -1.63 -15.50
CA THR A 50 -9.11 -1.82 -16.30
C THR A 50 -8.11 -0.69 -16.12
N VAL A 51 -8.57 0.57 -16.11
CA VAL A 51 -7.71 1.75 -15.88
C VAL A 51 -7.07 1.69 -14.49
N VAL A 52 -7.85 1.36 -13.46
CA VAL A 52 -7.38 1.23 -12.08
C VAL A 52 -6.39 0.07 -11.91
N ILE A 53 -6.68 -1.09 -12.48
CA ILE A 53 -5.79 -2.26 -12.47
C ILE A 53 -4.47 -1.95 -13.19
N ASN A 54 -4.53 -1.28 -14.35
CA ASN A 54 -3.35 -0.89 -15.10
C ASN A 54 -2.49 0.12 -14.33
N TYR A 55 -3.13 1.08 -13.63
CA TYR A 55 -2.42 2.02 -12.76
C TYR A 55 -1.74 1.32 -11.60
N PHE A 56 -2.43 0.39 -10.91
CA PHE A 56 -1.83 -0.39 -9.83
C PHE A 56 -0.72 -1.32 -10.30
N HIS A 57 -0.84 -1.87 -11.51
CA HIS A 57 0.22 -2.67 -12.12
C HIS A 57 1.45 -1.80 -12.41
N TYR A 58 1.23 -0.59 -12.93
CA TYR A 58 2.28 0.39 -13.23
C TYR A 58 3.04 0.83 -11.97
N ILE A 59 2.34 1.18 -10.89
CA ILE A 59 2.99 1.60 -9.62
C ILE A 59 3.46 0.40 -8.78
N GLY A 60 3.02 -0.82 -9.08
CA GLY A 60 3.24 -2.01 -8.27
C GLY A 60 4.71 -2.42 -8.08
N GLY A 61 5.65 -1.81 -8.80
CA GLY A 61 7.08 -2.00 -8.58
C GLY A 61 7.50 -3.48 -8.67
N PHE A 62 8.51 -3.88 -7.88
CA PHE A 62 9.11 -5.21 -7.94
C PHE A 62 8.85 -6.08 -6.70
N ASN A 63 8.36 -5.48 -5.62
CA ASN A 63 8.18 -6.16 -4.33
C ASN A 63 6.74 -5.99 -3.84
N LEU A 64 6.08 -7.09 -3.51
CA LEU A 64 4.72 -7.11 -2.98
C LEU A 64 4.50 -6.13 -1.81
N LYS A 65 5.47 -6.05 -0.89
CA LYS A 65 5.39 -5.15 0.27
C LYS A 65 5.38 -3.70 -0.18
N GLU A 66 6.26 -3.32 -1.10
CA GLU A 66 6.35 -1.96 -1.62
C GLU A 66 5.14 -1.60 -2.47
N ALA A 67 4.72 -2.53 -3.33
CA ALA A 67 3.55 -2.43 -4.18
C ALA A 67 2.31 -2.09 -3.36
N VAL A 68 2.01 -2.89 -2.33
CA VAL A 68 0.83 -2.68 -1.49
C VAL A 68 0.91 -1.36 -0.72
N ASN A 69 2.09 -0.98 -0.21
CA ASN A 69 2.28 0.29 0.48
C ASN A 69 2.08 1.49 -0.46
N LEU A 70 2.57 1.41 -1.69
CA LEU A 70 2.47 2.48 -2.66
C LEU A 70 1.06 2.59 -3.21
N CYS A 71 0.42 1.47 -3.56
CA CYS A 71 -0.96 1.45 -4.01
C CYS A 71 -1.89 2.05 -2.97
N LEU A 72 -1.79 1.65 -1.69
CA LEU A 72 -2.59 2.25 -0.62
C LEU A 72 -2.35 3.75 -0.46
N LYS A 73 -1.09 4.19 -0.56
CA LYS A 73 -0.71 5.60 -0.44
C LYS A 73 -1.27 6.43 -1.61
N GLU A 74 -1.31 5.88 -2.81
CA GLU A 74 -1.80 6.57 -4.00
C GLU A 74 -3.33 6.57 -4.10
N SER A 75 -3.98 5.51 -3.62
CA SER A 75 -5.42 5.29 -3.76
C SER A 75 -6.25 5.91 -2.65
N LEU A 76 -5.72 6.06 -1.44
CA LEU A 76 -6.45 6.54 -0.28
C LEU A 76 -5.82 7.82 0.27
N SER A 77 -6.64 8.74 0.74
CA SER A 77 -6.16 9.91 1.47
C SER A 77 -5.61 9.49 2.83
N ASP A 78 -4.61 10.20 3.36
CA ASP A 78 -4.01 9.88 4.66
C ASP A 78 -5.04 9.98 5.81
N ALA A 79 -5.98 10.93 5.71
CA ALA A 79 -7.06 11.11 6.68
C ALA A 79 -8.04 9.94 6.65
N PHE A 80 -8.52 9.56 5.46
CA PHE A 80 -9.45 8.45 5.28
C PHE A 80 -8.81 7.11 5.67
N THR A 81 -7.51 6.94 5.36
CA THR A 81 -6.75 5.75 5.76
C THR A 81 -6.69 5.58 7.30
N ALA A 82 -6.75 6.67 8.06
CA ALA A 82 -6.80 6.62 9.52
C ALA A 82 -8.13 6.04 10.04
N GLU A 83 -9.23 6.33 9.35
CA GLU A 83 -10.59 5.92 9.68
C GLU A 83 -10.91 4.48 9.24
N ILE A 84 -10.25 3.99 8.19
CA ILE A 84 -10.45 2.62 7.68
C ILE A 84 -10.04 1.56 8.72
N THR A 85 -10.97 0.71 9.14
CA THR A 85 -10.65 -0.44 9.99
C THR A 85 -9.94 -1.54 9.19
N CYS A 86 -8.98 -2.27 9.76
CA CYS A 86 -8.30 -3.39 9.06
C CYS A 86 -9.27 -4.44 8.50
N VAL A 87 -10.42 -4.63 9.15
CA VAL A 87 -11.49 -5.54 8.72
C VAL A 87 -12.25 -4.99 7.51
N PHE A 88 -12.29 -3.66 7.34
CA PHE A 88 -13.01 -2.98 6.26
C PHE A 88 -12.52 -3.46 4.88
N LEU A 89 -11.20 -3.63 4.71
CA LEU A 89 -10.53 -4.14 3.49
C LEU A 89 -10.79 -5.62 3.18
N THR A 90 -11.56 -6.31 4.04
CA THR A 90 -11.91 -7.74 3.88
C THR A 90 -13.42 -7.98 3.93
N LYS A 91 -14.23 -6.94 4.08
CA LYS A 91 -15.70 -7.02 4.04
C LYS A 91 -16.23 -6.81 2.62
N GLN A 92 -17.46 -7.27 2.38
CA GLN A 92 -18.12 -7.22 1.06
C GLN A 92 -18.10 -5.83 0.40
N GLY A 93 -18.16 -4.74 1.18
CA GLY A 93 -18.17 -3.37 0.66
C GLY A 93 -16.81 -2.77 0.26
N THR A 94 -15.71 -3.53 0.25
CA THR A 94 -14.45 -3.11 -0.40
C THR A 94 -13.86 -4.20 -1.29
N TYR A 95 -14.72 -5.15 -1.68
CA TYR A 95 -14.29 -6.36 -2.35
C TYR A 95 -13.71 -6.04 -3.73
N ARG A 96 -14.26 -5.06 -4.46
CA ARG A 96 -13.75 -4.68 -5.78
C ARG A 96 -12.43 -3.96 -5.67
N PHE A 97 -12.27 -3.05 -4.70
CA PHE A 97 -10.99 -2.40 -4.42
C PHE A 97 -9.91 -3.43 -4.11
N TYR A 98 -10.21 -4.37 -3.21
CA TYR A 98 -9.31 -5.48 -2.89
C TYR A 98 -8.98 -6.35 -4.12
N CYS A 99 -9.99 -6.70 -4.93
CA CYS A 99 -9.82 -7.53 -6.12
C CYS A 99 -9.00 -6.81 -7.20
N ASN A 100 -9.22 -5.52 -7.43
CA ASN A 100 -8.45 -4.72 -8.37
C ASN A 100 -6.97 -4.66 -7.98
N PHE A 101 -6.67 -4.53 -6.68
CA PHE A 101 -5.29 -4.62 -6.21
C PHE A 101 -4.69 -6.02 -6.44
N LEU A 102 -5.42 -7.06 -6.02
CA LEU A 102 -4.92 -8.44 -6.14
C LEU A 102 -4.67 -8.81 -7.61
N ASP A 103 -5.57 -8.41 -8.50
CA ASP A 103 -5.44 -8.65 -9.94
C ASP A 103 -4.25 -7.90 -10.53
N ALA A 104 -4.08 -6.61 -10.19
CA ALA A 104 -2.92 -5.83 -10.61
C ALA A 104 -1.58 -6.48 -10.20
N MET A 105 -1.51 -7.01 -8.97
CA MET A 105 -0.33 -7.71 -8.48
C MET A 105 -0.12 -9.05 -9.16
N CYS A 106 -1.20 -9.79 -9.45
CA CYS A 106 -1.12 -11.06 -10.19
C CYS A 106 -0.67 -10.87 -11.64
N ARG A 107 -0.96 -9.71 -12.25
CA ARG A 107 -0.50 -9.35 -13.60
C ARG A 107 0.97 -8.92 -13.61
N ASN A 108 1.57 -8.59 -12.47
CA ASN A 108 2.95 -8.12 -12.40
C ASN A 108 3.96 -9.28 -12.53
N PRO A 109 4.78 -9.33 -13.61
CA PRO A 109 5.72 -10.44 -13.83
C PRO A 109 6.87 -10.47 -12.81
N HIS A 110 7.08 -9.38 -12.08
CA HIS A 110 8.15 -9.28 -11.07
C HIS A 110 7.73 -9.78 -9.70
N ILE A 111 6.42 -9.94 -9.46
CA ILE A 111 5.87 -10.38 -8.19
C ILE A 111 5.40 -11.82 -8.36
N GLU A 112 5.98 -12.75 -7.60
CA GLU A 112 5.42 -14.10 -7.51
C GLU A 112 3.97 -14.02 -7.06
N LYS A 113 3.09 -14.73 -7.77
CA LYS A 113 1.64 -14.68 -7.55
C LYS A 113 1.34 -14.84 -6.05
N PRO A 114 0.86 -13.77 -5.38
CA PRO A 114 0.83 -13.77 -3.94
C PRO A 114 -0.25 -14.72 -3.44
N GLN A 115 0.10 -15.60 -2.50
CA GLN A 115 -0.89 -16.35 -1.75
C GLN A 115 -1.80 -15.35 -1.00
N ARG A 116 -3.12 -15.62 -0.98
CA ARG A 116 -4.11 -14.71 -0.37
C ARG A 116 -3.76 -14.33 1.07
N SER A 117 -3.29 -15.26 1.89
CA SER A 117 -2.87 -15.01 3.27
C SER A 117 -1.69 -14.03 3.35
N LYS A 118 -0.67 -14.22 2.51
CA LYS A 118 0.50 -13.33 2.41
C LYS A 118 0.08 -11.93 1.96
N PHE A 119 -0.80 -11.82 0.97
CA PHE A 119 -1.33 -10.53 0.50
C PHE A 119 -2.12 -9.81 1.60
N GLN A 120 -3.06 -10.50 2.26
CA GLN A 120 -3.84 -9.95 3.37
C GLN A 120 -2.94 -9.47 4.51
N ARG A 121 -1.90 -10.23 4.86
CA ARG A 121 -0.92 -9.83 5.87
C ARG A 121 -0.19 -8.55 5.46
N GLN A 122 0.26 -8.44 4.21
CA GLN A 122 0.91 -7.23 3.71
C GLN A 122 -0.03 -6.03 3.70
N MET A 123 -1.29 -6.22 3.30
CA MET A 123 -2.32 -5.18 3.31
C MET A 123 -2.57 -4.64 4.73
N ARG A 124 -2.75 -5.54 5.71
CA ARG A 124 -2.90 -5.15 7.13
C ARG A 124 -1.68 -4.39 7.65
N THR A 125 -0.48 -4.87 7.33
CA THR A 125 0.77 -4.22 7.74
C THR A 125 0.93 -2.84 7.12
N ALA A 126 0.62 -2.69 5.83
CA ALA A 126 0.68 -1.42 5.12
C ALA A 126 -0.35 -0.42 5.67
N LEU A 127 -1.57 -0.87 5.99
CA LEU A 127 -2.58 -0.05 6.65
C LEU A 127 -2.11 0.42 8.04
N LYS A 128 -1.58 -0.49 8.88
CA LYS A 128 -1.01 -0.14 10.19
C LYS A 128 0.08 0.93 10.06
N ARG A 129 0.99 0.77 9.09
CA ARG A 129 2.04 1.75 8.80
C ARG A 129 1.47 3.08 8.34
N ALA A 130 0.47 3.08 7.47
CA ALA A 130 -0.18 4.31 7.02
C ALA A 130 -0.85 5.07 8.18
N LYS A 131 -1.55 4.35 9.07
CA LYS A 131 -2.12 4.91 10.30
C LYS A 131 -1.05 5.50 11.22
N GLU A 132 0.05 4.79 11.43
CA GLU A 132 1.13 5.30 12.29
C GLU A 132 1.79 6.54 11.69
N ARG A 133 2.00 6.57 10.37
CA ARG A 133 2.48 7.78 9.66
C ARG A 133 1.53 8.96 9.87
N TYR A 134 0.22 8.75 9.77
CA TYR A 134 -0.76 9.81 10.01
C TYR A 134 -0.71 10.33 11.45
N ARG A 135 -0.69 9.43 12.44
CA ARG A 135 -0.55 9.79 13.87
C ARG A 135 0.73 10.56 14.14
N HIS A 136 1.85 10.13 13.55
CA HIS A 136 3.13 10.81 13.69
C HIS A 136 3.08 12.23 13.11
N ARG A 137 2.46 12.43 11.94
CA ARG A 137 2.28 13.77 11.36
C ARG A 137 1.42 14.67 12.25
N GLN A 138 0.33 14.15 12.80
CA GLN A 138 -0.53 14.89 13.74
C GLN A 138 0.23 15.32 15.00
N ARG A 139 1.01 14.40 15.60
CA ARG A 139 1.87 14.72 16.76
C ARG A 139 2.90 15.80 16.44
N ASN A 140 3.49 15.78 15.24
CA ASN A 140 4.47 16.78 14.83
C ASN A 140 3.85 18.15 14.52
N GLN A 141 2.62 18.18 14.01
CA GLN A 141 1.90 19.43 13.76
C GLN A 141 1.44 20.13 15.05
N GLN A 142 1.17 19.35 16.11
CA GLN A 142 0.78 19.87 17.42
C GLN A 142 1.96 20.33 18.29
N ARG A 143 3.21 20.06 17.88
CA ARG A 143 4.38 20.61 18.57
C ARG A 143 4.55 22.06 18.12
N PRO A 144 4.39 23.06 19.03
CA PRO A 144 4.73 24.42 18.68
C PRO A 144 6.21 24.48 18.30
N ALA A 145 6.55 25.28 17.29
CA ALA A 145 7.92 25.51 16.83
C ALA A 145 8.72 26.31 17.89
N ILE A 146 8.94 25.72 19.05
CA ILE A 146 9.80 26.26 20.09
C ILE A 146 11.18 25.63 19.89
N GLY A 147 12.08 26.41 19.30
CA GLY A 147 13.51 26.28 19.48
C GLY A 147 14.23 25.43 18.44
N GLN A 148 15.01 26.12 17.60
CA GLN A 148 16.30 25.60 17.17
C GLN A 148 17.17 25.34 18.41
N ALA A 149 17.13 24.14 18.97
CA ALA A 149 18.12 23.68 19.95
C ALA A 149 18.11 22.15 20.00
N ASN A 150 19.30 21.56 19.84
CA ASN A 150 19.60 20.12 19.92
C ASN A 150 19.32 19.26 18.68
N GLN A 151 20.03 19.57 17.60
CA GLN A 151 20.60 18.51 16.76
C GLN A 151 21.63 17.73 17.57
N ARG A 152 21.23 16.63 18.24
CA ARG A 152 22.11 15.53 18.66
C ARG A 152 21.25 14.40 19.24
N GLN A 153 21.49 13.19 18.71
CA GLN A 153 20.93 11.89 19.10
C GLN A 153 19.51 11.54 18.63
N ASP A 154 19.43 11.04 17.40
CA ASP A 154 18.62 9.84 17.12
C ASP A 154 19.28 9.03 15.98
N LEU A 155 20.52 8.61 16.24
CA LEU A 155 21.08 7.41 15.61
C LEU A 155 20.70 6.24 16.54
N ARG A 156 19.42 5.87 16.58
CA ARG A 156 18.98 4.66 17.29
C ARG A 156 18.97 3.51 16.31
N ASN A 157 19.94 2.62 16.52
CA ASN A 157 20.15 1.30 15.94
C ASN A 157 18.89 0.64 15.36
N ASP A 158 18.80 0.57 14.03
CA ASP A 158 18.02 -0.45 13.33
C ASP A 158 18.88 -1.73 13.25
N ASP A 159 19.11 -2.35 14.41
CA ASP A 159 19.43 -3.79 14.45
C ASP A 159 18.11 -4.53 14.29
N HIS A 160 17.71 -4.74 13.04
CA HIS A 160 16.65 -5.69 12.70
C HIS A 160 17.15 -7.11 13.00
N ALA A 161 17.04 -7.53 14.25
CA ALA A 161 16.95 -8.94 14.57
C ALA A 161 15.60 -9.43 14.02
N GLU A 162 15.67 -10.18 12.91
CA GLU A 162 14.57 -11.01 12.45
C GLU A 162 14.29 -12.07 13.51
N THR A 163 13.38 -11.79 14.43
CA THR A 163 12.80 -12.84 15.26
C THR A 163 11.61 -13.40 14.51
N GLU A 164 11.85 -14.52 13.83
CA GLU A 164 10.81 -15.49 13.49
C GLU A 164 10.22 -16.01 14.81
N GLU A 165 9.01 -15.57 15.14
CA GLU A 165 8.18 -16.27 16.11
C GLU A 165 6.88 -16.67 15.42
N GLU A 166 6.87 -17.93 14.97
CA GLU A 166 5.68 -18.75 15.00
C GLU A 166 5.16 -18.76 16.45
N GLN A 167 3.90 -18.37 16.62
CA GLN A 167 3.01 -19.01 17.57
C GLN A 167 1.55 -18.67 17.24
N ASP A 168 0.82 -19.72 16.90
CA ASP A 168 -0.62 -19.78 16.96
C ASP A 168 -1.09 -19.46 18.39
N GLN A 169 -1.92 -18.45 18.54
CA GLN A 169 -2.96 -18.45 19.57
C GLN A 169 -4.09 -17.50 19.18
N GLU A 170 -5.16 -18.16 18.77
CA GLU A 170 -6.54 -17.72 18.86
C GLU A 170 -6.80 -17.06 20.23
N SER A 171 -7.18 -15.78 20.21
CA SER A 171 -7.99 -15.19 21.28
C SER A 171 -8.70 -13.96 20.75
N GLN A 172 -10.02 -14.04 20.87
CA GLN A 172 -10.99 -12.97 20.76
C GLN A 172 -10.59 -11.77 21.62
N ASP A 173 -10.68 -10.58 21.05
CA ASP A 173 -11.59 -9.53 21.51
C ASP A 173 -11.18 -8.20 20.88
N CYS A 174 -12.05 -7.70 20.00
CA CYS A 174 -12.03 -6.32 19.55
C CYS A 174 -13.07 -5.56 20.36
N PHE A 175 -12.63 -4.55 21.10
CA PHE A 175 -13.44 -3.37 21.41
C PHE A 175 -12.98 -2.22 20.51
#